data_AF-A0A9W9VW14-F1
#
_entry.id   AF-A0A9W9VW14-F1
#
_cell.length_a   1.000
_cell.length_b   1.000
_cell.length_c   1.000
_cell.angle_alpha   90.00
_cell.angle_beta   90.00
_cell.angle_gamma   90.00
#
_symmetry.space_group_name_H-M   'P 1'
#
loop_
_entity.id
_entity.type
_entity.pdbx_description
1 polymer ?
#
loop_
_entity_poly.entity_id
_entity_poly.type
_entity_poly.pdbx_seq_one_letter_code
_entity_poly.pdbx_strand_id
1 'polypeptide(L)'
;MSSYEATSPFRVSTHDLLQLERNEAFRAMREQLRRQDCGMEGPSFCATHRHSCSSADQESFRLHRDIIHTLLVPLFLINHQAERVAARALPNKKGAEPERAFRGEARSAFAWLSCILIEEHDWYLTARCPACIVLHVLHSEPTIRFVTVAALLAGPRSGFDCWLAALETAVREDPFWGDAFWPEIEDRAARLADGVQQLVRQCHELRTTLDSPTLATPTLAKTSTTVCERSASTCTIPLKPSSFARKQVRLSREEQRYRSSLVWNSWNCSREMRQPLGGSTPNQPRRRSMTS
;
A
#
# COMPACT_ATOMS: atom_id res chain seq x y z
N MET A 1 29.62 25.24 -15.33
CA MET A 1 28.62 24.60 -14.46
C MET A 1 28.06 23.43 -15.25
N SER A 2 28.39 22.19 -14.87
CA SER A 2 27.93 21.02 -15.63
C SER A 2 26.42 20.92 -15.49
N SER A 3 25.70 21.11 -16.59
CA SER A 3 24.26 20.87 -16.67
C SER A 3 24.05 19.37 -16.53
N TYR A 4 23.83 18.90 -15.31
CA TYR A 4 23.38 17.52 -15.10
C TYR A 4 21.97 17.42 -15.67
N GLU A 5 21.85 16.77 -16.82
CA GLU A 5 20.56 16.34 -17.33
C GLU A 5 20.00 15.30 -16.36
N ALA A 6 18.82 15.60 -15.82
CA ALA A 6 18.16 14.69 -14.91
C ALA A 6 17.50 13.59 -15.74
N THR A 7 18.01 12.37 -15.64
CA THR A 7 17.48 11.16 -16.26
C THR A 7 16.87 10.25 -15.20
N SER A 8 15.94 9.39 -15.60
CA SER A 8 15.36 8.44 -14.66
C SER A 8 16.33 7.30 -14.35
N PRO A 9 16.49 6.89 -13.08
CA PRO A 9 17.40 5.79 -12.72
C PRO A 9 16.82 4.41 -13.11
N PHE A 10 15.53 4.32 -13.42
CA PHE A 10 14.87 3.06 -13.74
C PHE A 10 14.93 2.79 -15.24
N ARG A 11 15.11 1.51 -15.60
CA ARG A 11 15.14 1.05 -16.99
C ARG A 11 14.00 0.07 -17.21
N VAL A 12 13.05 0.42 -18.08
CA VAL A 12 11.94 -0.44 -18.48
C VAL A 12 12.08 -0.74 -19.97
N SER A 13 12.16 -2.02 -20.34
CA SER A 13 12.30 -2.41 -21.74
C SER A 13 10.99 -2.18 -22.51
N THR A 14 11.07 -2.07 -23.84
CA THR A 14 9.87 -1.97 -24.69
C THR A 14 8.97 -3.20 -24.55
N HIS A 15 9.56 -4.40 -24.36
CA HIS A 15 8.79 -5.62 -24.14
C HIS A 15 7.98 -5.53 -22.83
N ASP A 16 8.59 -5.04 -21.76
CA ASP A 16 7.94 -4.92 -20.46
C ASP A 16 6.86 -3.84 -20.46
N LEU A 17 7.08 -2.74 -21.20
CA LEU A 17 6.06 -1.72 -21.41
C LEU A 17 4.80 -2.31 -22.07
N LEU A 18 4.96 -3.19 -23.06
CA LEU A 18 3.81 -3.86 -23.68
C LEU A 18 3.05 -4.77 -22.70
N GLN A 19 3.74 -5.38 -21.73
CA GLN A 19 3.08 -6.16 -20.69
C GLN A 19 2.34 -5.26 -19.70
N LEU A 20 2.95 -4.15 -19.27
CA LEU A 20 2.31 -3.14 -18.44
C LEU A 20 1.06 -2.57 -19.12
N GLU A 21 1.10 -2.30 -20.42
CA GLU A 21 -0.05 -1.80 -21.18
C GLU A 21 -1.22 -2.79 -21.26
N ARG A 22 -1.01 -4.09 -21.03
CA ARG A 22 -2.10 -5.07 -20.90
C ARG A 22 -2.80 -4.99 -19.55
N ASN A 23 -2.13 -4.43 -18.53
CA ASN A 23 -2.70 -4.29 -17.19
C ASN A 23 -3.74 -3.17 -17.15
N GLU A 24 -4.99 -3.52 -16.82
CA GLU A 24 -6.11 -2.58 -16.76
C GLU A 24 -5.94 -1.52 -15.67
N ALA A 25 -5.44 -1.91 -14.49
CA ALA A 25 -5.19 -0.99 -13.39
C ALA A 25 -4.12 0.04 -13.76
N PHE A 26 -3.04 -0.39 -14.40
CA PHE A 26 -1.99 0.49 -14.91
C PHE A 26 -2.54 1.49 -15.93
N ARG A 27 -3.29 1.02 -16.94
CA ARG A 27 -3.89 1.90 -17.95
C ARG A 27 -4.85 2.92 -17.33
N ALA A 28 -5.69 2.49 -16.38
CA ALA A 28 -6.61 3.38 -15.68
C ALA A 28 -5.88 4.44 -14.86
N MET A 29 -4.82 4.05 -14.15
CA MET A 29 -3.98 4.98 -13.38
C MET A 29 -3.28 6.00 -14.28
N ARG A 30 -2.66 5.53 -15.36
CA ARG A 30 -1.98 6.38 -16.36
C ARG A 30 -2.91 7.41 -16.96
N GLU A 31 -4.13 7.01 -17.33
CA GLU A 31 -5.13 7.94 -17.85
C GLU A 31 -5.58 8.96 -16.80
N GLN A 32 -5.77 8.53 -15.55
CA GLN A 32 -6.13 9.42 -14.45
C GLN A 32 -5.05 10.47 -14.19
N LEU A 33 -3.79 10.06 -14.11
CA LEU A 33 -2.65 10.96 -13.88
C LEU A 33 -2.44 11.91 -15.06
N ARG A 34 -2.63 11.44 -16.29
CA ARG A 34 -2.61 12.29 -17.50
C ARG A 34 -3.66 13.41 -17.43
N ARG A 35 -4.89 13.11 -16.98
CA ARG A 35 -5.94 14.13 -16.80
C ARG A 35 -5.59 15.15 -15.72
N GLN A 36 -4.89 14.72 -14.66
CA GLN A 36 -4.40 15.63 -13.62
C GLN A 36 -3.32 16.56 -14.16
N ASP A 37 -2.42 16.05 -15.00
CA ASP A 37 -1.37 16.84 -15.67
C ASP A 37 -1.95 17.88 -16.66
N CYS A 38 -3.06 17.55 -17.34
CA CYS A 38 -3.73 18.45 -18.29
C CYS A 38 -4.70 19.46 -17.64
N GLY A 39 -4.97 19.34 -16.35
CA GLY A 39 -5.89 20.25 -15.63
C GLY A 39 -5.27 21.63 -15.35
N MET A 40 -6.13 22.64 -15.15
CA MET A 40 -5.75 24.04 -14.89
C MET A 40 -4.97 24.29 -13.58
N GLU A 41 -4.76 23.28 -12.73
CA GLU A 41 -4.27 23.49 -11.36
C GLU A 41 -2.76 23.34 -11.13
N GLY A 42 -1.90 22.96 -12.10
CA GLY A 42 -0.45 23.06 -11.86
C GLY A 42 0.47 22.57 -12.98
N PRO A 43 1.76 22.97 -12.95
CA PRO A 43 2.73 22.54 -13.95
C PRO A 43 3.06 21.04 -13.77
N SER A 44 3.03 20.29 -14.88
CA SER A 44 3.35 18.84 -14.91
C SER A 44 4.77 18.52 -14.44
N PHE A 45 5.71 19.46 -14.52
CA PHE A 45 7.07 19.36 -13.97
C PHE A 45 7.39 20.61 -13.14
N CYS A 46 8.17 20.48 -12.07
CA CYS A 46 8.63 21.63 -11.30
C CYS A 46 9.59 22.49 -12.14
N ALA A 47 9.84 23.73 -11.73
CA ALA A 47 10.71 24.66 -12.47
C ALA A 47 12.08 24.06 -12.79
N THR A 48 12.68 23.31 -11.85
CA THR A 48 13.96 22.63 -12.04
C THR A 48 13.87 21.58 -13.15
N HIS A 49 13.01 20.57 -12.98
CA HIS A 49 12.94 19.43 -13.90
C HIS A 49 12.31 19.77 -15.25
N ARG A 50 11.54 20.87 -15.35
CA ARG A 50 11.04 21.37 -16.63
C ARG A 50 12.17 21.77 -17.57
N HIS A 51 13.28 22.29 -17.04
CA HIS A 51 14.40 22.78 -17.83
C HIS A 51 15.58 21.81 -17.88
N SER A 52 15.73 20.93 -16.89
CA SER A 52 16.83 19.98 -16.81
C SER A 52 16.54 18.60 -17.42
N CYS A 53 15.29 18.31 -17.80
CA CYS A 53 14.90 17.05 -18.42
C CYS A 53 14.53 17.27 -19.89
N SER A 54 15.13 16.47 -20.78
CA SER A 54 14.71 16.42 -22.18
C SER A 54 13.26 15.96 -22.31
N SER A 55 12.62 16.17 -23.47
CA SER A 55 11.26 15.68 -23.69
C SER A 55 11.15 14.16 -23.54
N ALA A 56 12.21 13.42 -23.91
CA ALA A 56 12.25 11.97 -23.77
C ALA A 56 12.35 11.55 -22.29
N ASP A 57 13.18 12.24 -21.50
CA ASP A 57 13.30 11.99 -20.06
C ASP A 57 12.01 12.32 -19.33
N GLN A 58 11.31 13.39 -19.72
CA GLN A 58 10.02 13.73 -19.13
C GLN A 58 8.98 12.63 -19.36
N GLU A 59 8.95 12.01 -20.54
CA GLU A 59 8.07 10.85 -20.80
C GLU A 59 8.48 9.62 -19.98
N SER A 60 9.80 9.37 -19.84
CA SER A 60 10.31 8.31 -18.97
C SER A 60 9.89 8.52 -17.50
N PHE A 61 10.04 9.74 -16.98
CA PHE A 61 9.61 10.07 -15.63
C PHE A 61 8.09 9.94 -15.44
N ARG A 62 7.28 10.34 -16.42
CA ARG A 62 5.82 10.11 -16.38
C ARG A 62 5.50 8.62 -16.31
N LEU A 63 6.12 7.82 -17.16
CA LEU A 63 5.95 6.36 -17.16
C LEU A 63 6.27 5.76 -15.79
N HIS A 64 7.44 6.07 -15.24
CA HIS A 64 7.87 5.51 -13.95
C HIS A 64 7.01 6.01 -12.78
N ARG A 65 6.59 7.28 -12.79
CA ARG A 65 5.60 7.81 -11.84
C ARG A 65 4.31 6.99 -11.89
N ASP A 66 3.79 6.72 -13.09
CA ASP A 66 2.54 6.00 -13.27
C ASP A 66 2.64 4.56 -12.75
N ILE A 67 3.79 3.91 -12.95
CA ILE A 67 4.10 2.58 -12.39
C ILE A 67 4.08 2.63 -10.86
N ILE A 68 4.83 3.57 -10.27
CA ILE A 68 4.93 3.75 -8.81
C ILE A 68 3.54 3.96 -8.21
N HIS A 69 2.73 4.89 -8.71
CA HIS A 69 1.39 5.10 -8.16
C HIS A 69 0.52 3.85 -8.31
N THR A 70 0.62 3.13 -9.43
CA THR A 70 -0.16 1.90 -9.61
C THR A 70 0.21 0.85 -8.58
N LEU A 71 1.50 0.69 -8.28
CA LEU A 71 2.00 -0.25 -7.27
C LEU A 71 1.63 0.16 -5.83
N LEU A 72 1.68 1.46 -5.51
CA LEU A 72 1.47 1.94 -4.14
C LEU A 72 -0.01 1.98 -3.72
N VAL A 73 -0.94 2.17 -4.66
CA VAL A 73 -2.39 2.20 -4.37
C VAL A 73 -2.85 1.00 -3.52
N PRO A 74 -2.55 -0.25 -3.88
CA PRO A 74 -2.87 -1.44 -3.08
C PRO A 74 -2.43 -1.38 -1.62
N LEU A 75 -1.26 -0.83 -1.33
CA LEU A 75 -0.77 -0.71 0.04
C LEU A 75 -1.58 0.31 0.84
N PHE A 76 -1.92 1.45 0.24
CA PHE A 76 -2.82 2.44 0.85
C PHE A 76 -4.19 1.82 1.18
N LEU A 77 -4.71 1.07 0.22
CA LEU A 77 -5.98 0.37 0.28
C LEU A 77 -6.02 -0.70 1.37
N ILE A 78 -4.96 -1.50 1.49
CA ILE A 78 -4.78 -2.48 2.57
C ILE A 78 -4.71 -1.79 3.93
N ASN A 79 -3.88 -0.75 4.07
CA ASN A 79 -3.72 -0.05 5.34
C ASN A 79 -5.04 0.58 5.80
N HIS A 80 -5.76 1.25 4.91
CA HIS A 80 -7.05 1.84 5.22
C HIS A 80 -8.10 0.78 5.62
N GLN A 81 -8.11 -0.35 4.92
CA GLN A 81 -8.94 -1.50 5.29
C GLN A 81 -8.59 -2.02 6.69
N ALA A 82 -7.30 -2.12 7.01
CA ALA A 82 -6.82 -2.55 8.31
C ALA A 82 -7.19 -1.56 9.43
N GLU A 83 -7.04 -0.26 9.21
CA GLU A 83 -7.48 0.79 10.16
C GLU A 83 -8.98 0.65 10.48
N ARG A 84 -9.82 0.42 9.47
CA ARG A 84 -11.27 0.21 9.65
C ARG A 84 -11.59 -1.06 10.43
N VAL A 85 -10.84 -2.15 10.18
CA VAL A 85 -11.01 -3.40 10.92
C VAL A 85 -10.59 -3.23 12.37
N ALA A 86 -9.43 -2.61 12.61
CA ALA A 86 -8.93 -2.33 13.95
C ALA A 86 -9.91 -1.48 14.76
N ALA A 87 -10.47 -0.43 14.15
CA ALA A 87 -11.46 0.44 14.79
C ALA A 87 -12.74 -0.29 15.20
N ARG A 88 -13.13 -1.35 14.49
CA ARG A 88 -14.30 -2.18 14.82
C ARG A 88 -13.97 -3.31 15.82
N ALA A 89 -12.77 -3.87 15.73
CA ALA A 89 -12.35 -5.02 16.54
C ALA A 89 -11.95 -4.63 17.96
N LEU A 90 -11.43 -3.42 18.14
CA LEU A 90 -10.99 -2.95 19.45
C LEU A 90 -12.17 -2.35 20.24
N PRO A 91 -12.26 -2.60 21.57
CA PRO A 91 -13.22 -1.92 22.42
C PRO A 91 -13.06 -0.40 22.28
N ASN A 92 -14.17 0.34 22.35
CA ASN A 92 -14.23 1.80 22.18
C ASN A 92 -13.63 2.57 23.38
N LYS A 93 -12.44 2.16 23.83
CA LYS A 93 -11.64 2.80 24.86
C LYS A 93 -10.77 3.86 24.19
N LYS A 94 -10.93 5.10 24.64
CA LYS A 94 -10.11 6.24 24.23
C LYS A 94 -8.62 5.86 24.39
N GLY A 95 -7.86 5.86 23.29
CA GLY A 95 -6.42 5.58 23.29
C GLY A 95 -6.00 4.14 23.02
N ALA A 96 -6.89 3.27 22.53
CA ALA A 96 -6.45 1.96 22.00
C ALA A 96 -5.64 2.17 20.72
N GLU A 97 -4.37 1.78 20.75
CA GLU A 97 -3.49 1.75 19.58
C GLU A 97 -4.03 0.74 18.54
N PRO A 98 -4.27 1.16 17.28
CA PRO A 98 -4.96 0.34 16.27
C PRO A 98 -4.19 -0.94 15.93
N GLU A 99 -2.86 -0.95 16.02
CA GLU A 99 -2.02 -2.11 15.76
C GLU A 99 -2.30 -3.27 16.73
N ARG A 100 -2.91 -3.01 17.89
CA ARG A 100 -3.27 -4.05 18.88
C ARG A 100 -4.38 -4.97 18.39
N ALA A 101 -5.08 -4.62 17.32
CA ALA A 101 -6.03 -5.51 16.66
C ALA A 101 -5.33 -6.71 15.99
N PHE A 102 -4.04 -6.59 15.69
CA PHE A 102 -3.26 -7.58 14.94
C PHE A 102 -2.19 -8.23 15.81
N ARG A 103 -1.67 -9.39 15.35
CA ARG A 103 -0.64 -10.17 16.07
C ARG A 103 0.51 -10.57 15.15
N GLY A 104 1.68 -10.81 15.73
CA GLY A 104 2.88 -11.25 15.01
C GLY A 104 3.31 -10.24 13.94
N GLU A 105 3.77 -10.74 12.80
CA GLU A 105 4.25 -9.90 11.68
C GLU A 105 3.17 -8.98 11.12
N ALA A 106 1.89 -9.37 11.20
CA ALA A 106 0.79 -8.50 10.78
C ALA A 106 0.73 -7.20 11.59
N ARG A 107 1.04 -7.26 12.90
CA ARG A 107 1.09 -6.07 13.77
C ARG A 107 2.23 -5.15 13.36
N SER A 108 3.42 -5.72 13.16
CA SER A 108 4.61 -4.99 12.74
C SER A 108 4.40 -4.34 11.37
N ALA A 109 3.82 -5.08 10.42
CA ALA A 109 3.51 -4.58 9.09
C ALA A 109 2.47 -3.46 9.11
N PHE A 110 1.41 -3.57 9.91
CA PHE A 110 0.43 -2.50 10.07
C PHE A 110 1.04 -1.24 10.66
N ALA A 111 1.85 -1.38 11.73
CA ALA A 111 2.52 -0.24 12.35
C ALA A 111 3.49 0.44 11.37
N TRP A 112 4.27 -0.35 10.63
CA TRP A 112 5.19 0.17 9.62
C TRP A 112 4.47 0.87 8.47
N LEU A 113 3.42 0.25 7.89
CA LEU A 113 2.62 0.85 6.84
C LEU A 113 1.95 2.15 7.30
N SER A 114 1.42 2.16 8.53
CA SER A 114 0.82 3.36 9.12
C SER A 114 1.84 4.48 9.26
N CYS A 115 3.07 4.17 9.67
CA CYS A 115 4.17 5.13 9.81
C CYS A 115 4.59 5.70 8.45
N ILE A 116 4.97 4.84 7.49
CA ILE A 116 5.46 5.31 6.18
C ILE A 116 4.39 6.10 5.41
N LEU A 117 3.12 5.68 5.47
CA LEU A 117 2.02 6.37 4.77
C LEU A 117 1.72 7.74 5.38
N ILE A 118 2.06 7.97 6.66
CA ILE A 118 1.98 9.29 7.32
C ILE A 118 3.17 10.15 6.93
N GLU A 119 4.39 9.61 7.04
CA GLU A 119 5.62 10.36 6.86
C GLU A 119 5.83 10.76 5.40
N GLU A 120 5.55 9.84 4.49
CA GLU A 120 5.75 10.03 3.05
C GLU A 120 4.47 10.48 2.32
N HIS A 121 3.42 10.86 3.07
CA HIS A 121 2.11 11.21 2.54
C HIS A 121 2.16 12.17 1.36
N ASP A 122 2.93 13.24 1.50
CA ASP A 122 2.98 14.29 0.48
C ASP A 122 3.71 13.83 -0.79
N TRP A 123 4.70 12.94 -0.66
CA TRP A 123 5.46 12.46 -1.81
C TRP A 123 4.60 11.68 -2.81
N TYR A 124 3.76 10.74 -2.35
CA TYR A 124 2.97 9.90 -3.26
C TYR A 124 1.53 10.38 -3.48
N LEU A 125 1.04 11.42 -2.77
CA LEU A 125 -0.33 11.93 -2.92
C LEU A 125 -0.45 13.39 -3.34
N THR A 126 0.53 14.24 -2.99
CA THR A 126 0.42 15.70 -3.20
C THR A 126 1.52 16.28 -4.08
N ALA A 127 2.64 15.56 -4.26
CA ALA A 127 3.73 15.96 -5.14
C ALA A 127 3.33 15.84 -6.62
N ARG A 128 3.73 16.85 -7.41
CA ARG A 128 3.21 17.05 -8.76
C ARG A 128 4.19 16.73 -9.88
N CYS A 129 5.49 16.78 -9.61
CA CYS A 129 6.49 16.56 -10.64
C CYS A 129 6.86 15.07 -10.72
N PRO A 130 6.67 14.41 -11.88
CA PRO A 130 7.05 13.01 -12.08
C PRO A 130 8.51 12.73 -11.69
N ALA A 131 9.44 13.63 -12.04
CA ALA A 131 10.84 13.46 -11.68
C ALA A 131 11.07 13.49 -10.17
N CYS A 132 10.44 14.40 -9.42
CA CYS A 132 10.55 14.41 -7.96
C CYS A 132 10.02 13.12 -7.34
N ILE A 133 8.89 12.60 -7.84
CA ILE A 133 8.30 11.36 -7.33
C ILE A 133 9.25 10.18 -7.57
N VAL A 134 9.75 10.06 -8.80
CA VAL A 134 10.60 8.97 -9.23
C VAL A 134 11.96 9.00 -8.52
N LEU A 135 12.61 10.16 -8.44
CA LEU A 135 13.92 10.29 -7.78
C LEU A 135 13.83 10.07 -6.26
N HIS A 136 12.70 10.40 -5.64
CA HIS A 136 12.50 10.22 -4.20
C HIS A 136 12.40 8.74 -3.79
N VAL A 137 12.13 7.83 -4.73
CA VAL A 137 12.19 6.38 -4.47
C VAL A 137 13.56 5.98 -3.91
N LEU A 138 14.66 6.57 -4.42
CA LEU A 138 16.02 6.27 -3.97
C LEU A 138 16.51 7.22 -2.86
N HIS A 139 15.64 8.04 -2.28
CA HIS A 139 16.04 9.03 -1.28
C HIS A 139 16.39 8.41 0.09
N SER A 140 15.71 7.32 0.46
CA SER A 140 15.91 6.67 1.75
C SER A 140 15.61 5.17 1.68
N GLU A 141 16.14 4.40 2.63
CA GLU A 141 15.86 2.96 2.70
C GLU A 141 14.36 2.67 2.84
N PRO A 142 13.60 3.41 3.67
CA PRO A 142 12.16 3.19 3.78
C PRO A 142 11.41 3.40 2.46
N THR A 143 11.79 4.37 1.62
CA THR A 143 11.11 4.59 0.32
C THR A 143 11.45 3.51 -0.69
N ILE A 144 12.71 3.07 -0.75
CA ILE A 144 13.12 1.92 -1.59
C ILE A 144 12.36 0.67 -1.14
N ARG A 145 12.37 0.37 0.16
CA ARG A 145 11.68 -0.80 0.72
C ARG A 145 10.18 -0.72 0.48
N PHE A 146 9.56 0.46 0.60
CA PHE A 146 8.12 0.62 0.36
C PHE A 146 7.72 0.25 -1.06
N VAL A 147 8.46 0.74 -2.06
CA VAL A 147 8.22 0.43 -3.47
C VAL A 147 8.56 -1.04 -3.78
N THR A 148 9.60 -1.58 -3.14
CA THR A 148 9.97 -3.01 -3.27
C THR A 148 8.86 -3.92 -2.74
N VAL A 149 8.30 -3.63 -1.56
CA VAL A 149 7.15 -4.35 -0.99
C VAL A 149 5.96 -4.29 -1.94
N ALA A 150 5.67 -3.12 -2.51
CA ALA A 150 4.57 -2.96 -3.45
C ALA A 150 4.75 -3.83 -4.71
N ALA A 151 5.96 -3.88 -5.26
CA ALA A 151 6.32 -4.73 -6.40
C ALA A 151 6.19 -6.23 -6.06
N LEU A 152 6.71 -6.65 -4.90
CA LEU A 152 6.61 -8.04 -4.43
C LEU A 152 5.16 -8.49 -4.25
N LEU A 153 4.29 -7.61 -3.73
CA LEU A 153 2.87 -7.91 -3.54
C LEU A 153 2.07 -7.92 -4.84
N ALA A 154 2.49 -7.18 -5.86
CA ALA A 154 1.89 -7.27 -7.20
C ALA A 154 2.12 -8.67 -7.79
N GLY A 155 3.33 -9.21 -7.60
CA GLY A 155 3.69 -10.58 -7.94
C GLY A 155 3.83 -10.86 -9.45
N PRO A 156 4.29 -12.08 -9.82
CA PRO A 156 4.83 -12.40 -11.15
C PRO A 156 3.86 -12.30 -12.34
N ARG A 157 2.56 -12.19 -12.06
CA ARG A 157 1.49 -12.23 -13.08
C ARG A 157 0.84 -10.87 -13.29
N SER A 158 1.30 -9.87 -12.55
CA SER A 158 0.76 -8.52 -12.58
C SER A 158 1.26 -7.71 -13.78
N GLY A 159 2.34 -8.16 -14.43
CA GLY A 159 3.05 -7.40 -15.46
C GLY A 159 4.03 -6.37 -14.90
N PHE A 160 4.19 -6.29 -13.57
CA PHE A 160 5.10 -5.37 -12.89
C PHE A 160 6.45 -5.99 -12.51
N ASP A 161 6.73 -7.23 -12.91
CA ASP A 161 7.98 -7.94 -12.59
C ASP A 161 9.22 -7.17 -13.03
N CYS A 162 9.11 -6.50 -14.18
CA CYS A 162 10.14 -5.61 -14.72
C CYS A 162 10.53 -4.50 -13.75
N TRP A 163 9.60 -4.05 -12.90
CA TRP A 163 9.84 -2.96 -11.97
C TRP A 163 10.76 -3.38 -10.83
N LEU A 164 10.64 -4.62 -10.33
CA LEU A 164 11.54 -5.11 -9.28
C LEU A 164 12.98 -5.18 -9.79
N ALA A 165 13.19 -5.71 -10.99
CA ALA A 165 14.51 -5.74 -11.64
C ALA A 165 15.05 -4.33 -11.94
N ALA A 166 14.19 -3.41 -12.38
CA ALA A 166 14.56 -2.02 -12.61
C ALA A 166 14.98 -1.31 -11.30
N LEU A 167 14.26 -1.57 -10.20
CA LEU A 167 14.57 -1.01 -8.88
C LEU A 167 15.87 -1.58 -8.32
N GLU A 168 16.06 -2.89 -8.43
CA GLU A 168 17.31 -3.57 -8.07
C GLU A 168 18.50 -2.97 -8.81
N THR A 169 18.40 -2.86 -10.14
CA THR A 169 19.46 -2.25 -10.96
C THR A 169 19.72 -0.80 -10.54
N ALA A 170 18.67 -0.01 -10.33
CA ALA A 170 18.78 1.38 -9.92
C ALA A 170 19.47 1.56 -8.57
N VAL A 171 19.17 0.71 -7.57
CA VAL A 171 19.83 0.75 -6.26
C VAL A 171 21.29 0.34 -6.37
N ARG A 172 21.61 -0.71 -7.14
CA ARG A 172 22.99 -1.20 -7.30
C ARG A 172 23.88 -0.22 -8.06
N GLU A 173 23.34 0.48 -9.04
CA GLU A 173 24.05 1.49 -9.84
C GLU A 173 24.10 2.86 -9.14
N ASP A 174 23.32 3.07 -8.07
CA ASP A 174 23.29 4.36 -7.37
C ASP A 174 24.61 4.63 -6.63
N PRO A 175 25.21 5.83 -6.76
CA PRO A 175 26.50 6.16 -6.12
C PRO A 175 26.49 6.13 -4.59
N PHE A 176 25.33 6.35 -3.96
CA PHE A 176 25.18 6.36 -2.50
C PHE A 176 24.85 4.96 -1.96
N TRP A 177 23.92 4.25 -2.59
CA TRP A 177 23.53 2.90 -2.18
C TRP A 177 24.53 1.85 -2.65
N GLY A 178 24.67 1.65 -3.95
CA GLY A 178 25.58 0.64 -4.50
C GLY A 178 25.14 -0.81 -4.27
N ASP A 179 25.92 -1.73 -4.83
CA ASP A 179 25.58 -3.16 -4.92
C ASP A 179 25.34 -3.85 -3.57
N ALA A 180 26.10 -3.47 -2.55
CA ALA A 180 26.09 -4.13 -1.25
C ALA A 180 24.79 -3.94 -0.44
N PHE A 181 23.99 -2.92 -0.75
CA PHE A 181 22.80 -2.58 0.03
C PHE A 181 21.54 -3.30 -0.43
N TRP A 182 21.47 -3.70 -1.71
CA TRP A 182 20.27 -4.34 -2.24
C TRP A 182 19.86 -5.62 -1.49
N PRO A 183 20.77 -6.58 -1.20
CA PRO A 183 20.38 -7.82 -0.53
C PRO A 183 19.70 -7.61 0.83
N GLU A 184 20.17 -6.64 1.61
CA GLU A 184 19.58 -6.32 2.90
C GLU A 184 18.20 -5.65 2.76
N ILE A 185 18.07 -4.73 1.80
CA ILE A 185 16.79 -4.05 1.52
C ILE A 185 15.75 -5.06 1.01
N GLU A 186 16.14 -5.94 0.10
CA GLU A 186 15.30 -6.99 -0.48
C GLU A 186 14.79 -7.95 0.61
N ASP A 187 15.68 -8.43 1.47
CA ASP A 187 15.34 -9.33 2.58
C ASP A 187 14.37 -8.67 3.59
N ARG A 188 14.60 -7.38 3.92
CA ARG A 188 13.67 -6.60 4.75
C ARG A 188 12.33 -6.37 4.05
N ALA A 189 12.33 -6.13 2.75
CA ALA A 189 11.12 -5.95 1.96
C ALA A 189 10.32 -7.24 1.85
N ALA A 190 10.96 -8.39 1.66
CA ALA A 190 10.32 -9.70 1.61
C ALA A 190 9.61 -10.04 2.92
N ARG A 191 10.29 -9.89 4.07
CA ARG A 191 9.66 -10.08 5.39
C ARG A 191 8.47 -9.16 5.61
N LEU A 192 8.60 -7.90 5.21
CA LEU A 192 7.51 -6.94 5.34
C LEU A 192 6.34 -7.30 4.42
N ALA A 193 6.59 -7.73 3.18
CA ALA A 193 5.56 -8.21 2.27
C ALA A 193 4.79 -9.41 2.86
N ASP A 194 5.49 -10.38 3.46
CA ASP A 194 4.87 -11.49 4.19
C ASP A 194 4.01 -11.00 5.36
N GLY A 195 4.51 -10.02 6.12
CA GLY A 195 3.75 -9.36 7.19
C GLY A 195 2.48 -8.66 6.68
N VAL A 196 2.55 -8.00 5.52
CA VAL A 196 1.38 -7.37 4.88
C VAL A 196 0.37 -8.42 4.42
N GLN A 197 0.82 -9.56 3.88
CA GLN A 197 -0.08 -10.67 3.54
C GLN A 197 -0.78 -11.25 4.78
N GLN A 198 -0.04 -11.42 5.89
CA GLN A 198 -0.62 -11.83 7.16
C GLN A 198 -1.63 -10.81 7.69
N LEU A 199 -1.36 -9.50 7.54
CA LEU A 199 -2.28 -8.43 7.89
C LEU A 199 -3.58 -8.53 7.11
N VAL A 200 -3.51 -8.76 5.79
CA VAL A 200 -4.70 -8.95 4.95
C VAL A 200 -5.51 -10.16 5.41
N ARG A 201 -4.85 -11.27 5.75
CA ARG A 201 -5.52 -12.46 6.29
C ARG A 201 -6.23 -12.17 7.62
N GLN A 202 -5.54 -11.56 8.59
CA GLN A 202 -6.15 -11.21 9.88
C GLN A 202 -7.29 -10.20 9.71
N CYS A 203 -7.20 -9.28 8.76
CA CYS A 203 -8.31 -8.38 8.43
C CYS A 203 -9.56 -9.15 7.97
N HIS A 204 -9.39 -10.22 7.20
CA HIS A 204 -10.50 -11.07 6.77
C HIS A 204 -11.10 -11.84 7.95
N GLU A 205 -10.27 -12.47 8.78
CA GLU A 205 -10.69 -13.24 9.97
C GLU A 205 -11.45 -12.39 11.00
N LEU A 206 -10.97 -11.16 11.24
CA LEU A 206 -11.64 -10.23 12.13
C LEU A 206 -12.98 -9.77 11.55
N ARG A 207 -13.06 -9.52 10.24
CA ARG A 207 -14.34 -9.17 9.57
C ARG A 207 -15.36 -10.30 9.69
N THR A 208 -14.98 -11.53 9.39
CA THR A 208 -15.90 -12.69 9.52
C THR A 208 -16.40 -12.85 10.95
N THR A 209 -15.55 -12.60 11.94
CA THR A 209 -15.93 -12.67 13.37
C THR A 209 -16.88 -11.54 13.76
N LEU A 210 -16.68 -10.34 13.22
CA LEU A 210 -17.51 -9.16 13.49
C LEU A 210 -18.86 -9.18 12.75
N ASP A 211 -18.89 -9.78 11.56
CA ASP A 211 -20.08 -9.82 10.69
C ASP A 211 -20.93 -11.09 10.91
N SER A 212 -20.42 -12.09 11.64
CA SER A 212 -21.22 -13.25 12.05
C SER A 212 -22.03 -12.87 13.30
N PRO A 213 -23.36 -12.63 13.19
CA PRO A 213 -24.18 -12.50 14.37
C PRO A 213 -24.13 -13.84 15.08
N THR A 214 -23.61 -13.87 16.31
CA THR A 214 -23.74 -15.05 17.15
C THR A 214 -25.22 -15.40 17.23
N LEU A 215 -25.62 -16.50 16.57
CA LEU A 215 -26.85 -17.22 16.83
C LEU A 215 -26.80 -17.66 18.29
N ALA A 216 -27.32 -16.81 19.17
CA ALA A 216 -27.63 -17.14 20.55
C ALA A 216 -29.06 -16.64 20.82
N THR A 217 -30.01 -17.55 20.71
CA THR A 217 -31.41 -17.42 21.14
C THR A 217 -31.73 -18.62 22.04
N PRO A 218 -32.79 -18.61 22.87
CA PRO A 218 -33.17 -17.65 23.93
C PRO A 218 -33.57 -18.36 25.25
N THR A 219 -33.48 -17.74 26.44
CA THR A 219 -34.48 -17.94 27.53
C THR A 219 -34.30 -17.01 28.74
N LEU A 220 -35.44 -16.37 29.11
CA LEU A 220 -35.96 -15.95 30.44
C LEU A 220 -34.97 -15.53 31.57
N ALA A 221 -35.17 -14.46 32.36
CA ALA A 221 -36.38 -13.72 32.69
C ALA A 221 -36.05 -12.34 33.32
N LYS A 222 -37.06 -11.47 33.24
CA LYS A 222 -37.24 -10.16 33.88
C LYS A 222 -36.63 -9.98 35.27
N THR A 223 -36.07 -8.81 35.55
CA THR A 223 -36.63 -7.93 36.58
C THR A 223 -36.35 -6.46 36.27
N SER A 224 -37.40 -5.66 36.37
CA SER A 224 -37.45 -4.22 36.17
C SER A 224 -36.81 -3.46 37.33
N THR A 225 -36.11 -2.35 37.02
CA THR A 225 -36.16 -1.15 37.87
C THR A 225 -36.00 0.10 37.03
N THR A 226 -36.97 0.98 37.18
CA THR A 226 -37.13 2.29 36.58
C THR A 226 -36.34 3.38 37.33
N VAL A 227 -36.16 4.52 36.64
CA VAL A 227 -35.86 5.88 37.12
C VAL A 227 -34.37 6.27 37.24
N CYS A 228 -33.88 7.11 36.31
CA CYS A 228 -34.00 8.57 36.44
C CYS A 228 -33.47 9.29 35.18
N GLU A 229 -34.36 9.99 34.49
CA GLU A 229 -34.01 11.01 33.50
C GLU A 229 -33.12 12.08 34.16
N ARG A 230 -31.99 12.39 33.51
CA ARG A 230 -31.31 13.67 33.69
C ARG A 230 -31.22 14.34 32.33
N SER A 231 -32.06 15.36 32.22
CA SER A 231 -32.01 16.50 31.30
C SER A 231 -30.69 16.63 30.53
N ALA A 232 -30.77 16.37 29.23
CA ALA A 232 -29.76 16.75 28.27
C ALA A 232 -29.69 18.28 28.20
N SER A 233 -28.67 18.86 28.83
CA SER A 233 -28.22 20.19 28.47
C SER A 233 -27.50 20.08 27.13
N THR A 234 -28.08 20.68 26.10
CA THR A 234 -27.46 20.86 24.79
C THR A 234 -26.28 21.80 24.95
N CYS A 235 -25.11 21.23 25.27
CA CYS A 235 -23.84 21.94 25.23
C CYS A 235 -23.32 21.89 23.80
N THR A 236 -23.68 22.90 22.99
CA THR A 236 -23.13 23.13 21.66
C THR A 236 -21.71 23.69 21.77
N ILE A 237 -20.78 22.91 22.31
CA ILE A 237 -19.35 23.16 22.11
C ILE A 237 -19.01 22.58 20.75
N PRO A 238 -18.55 23.38 19.76
CA PRO A 238 -18.02 22.83 18.52
C PRO A 238 -16.81 21.97 18.86
N LEU A 239 -17.01 20.66 18.90
CA LEU A 239 -15.94 19.69 19.12
C LEU A 239 -14.98 19.81 17.94
N LYS A 240 -13.80 20.38 18.17
CA LYS A 240 -12.72 20.35 17.20
C LYS A 240 -12.45 18.87 16.89
N PRO A 241 -12.52 18.44 15.62
CA PRO A 241 -12.22 17.07 15.27
C PRO A 241 -10.79 16.74 15.75
N SER A 242 -10.65 15.59 16.40
CA SER A 242 -9.34 15.09 16.86
C SER A 242 -8.37 15.00 15.67
N SER A 243 -7.06 14.98 15.91
CA SER A 243 -6.10 14.78 14.81
C SER A 243 -6.40 13.50 14.04
N PHE A 244 -6.88 12.47 14.74
CA PHE A 244 -7.34 11.21 14.17
C PHE A 244 -8.59 11.37 13.31
N ALA A 245 -9.59 12.15 13.74
CA ALA A 245 -10.79 12.43 12.94
C ALA A 245 -10.46 13.27 11.69
N ARG A 246 -9.52 14.23 11.80
CA ARG A 246 -9.02 15.00 10.64
C ARG A 246 -8.24 14.12 9.66
N LYS A 247 -7.40 13.22 10.19
CA LYS A 247 -6.68 12.22 9.41
C LYS A 247 -7.66 11.30 8.67
N GLN A 248 -8.69 10.82 9.37
CA GLN A 248 -9.74 9.97 8.82
C GLN A 248 -10.54 10.68 7.70
N VAL A 249 -10.90 11.95 7.86
CA VAL A 249 -11.60 12.73 6.82
C VAL A 249 -10.75 12.95 5.57
N ARG A 250 -9.44 13.24 5.73
CA ARG A 250 -8.51 13.41 4.60
C ARG A 250 -8.34 12.10 3.83
N LEU A 251 -8.13 11.00 4.56
CA LEU A 251 -8.06 9.65 4.00
C LEU A 251 -9.35 9.23 3.29
N SER A 252 -10.54 9.57 3.82
CA SER A 252 -11.83 9.23 3.15
C SER A 252 -12.07 9.98 1.84
N ARG A 253 -11.58 11.23 1.70
CA ARG A 253 -11.67 11.97 0.43
C ARG A 253 -10.75 11.38 -0.64
N GLU A 254 -9.58 10.90 -0.22
CA GLU A 254 -8.59 10.23 -1.07
C GLU A 254 -9.02 8.81 -1.43
N GLU A 255 -9.63 8.09 -0.49
CA GLU A 255 -10.32 6.82 -0.72
C GLU A 255 -11.36 6.93 -1.84
N GLN A 256 -12.17 7.98 -1.86
CA GLN A 256 -13.16 8.19 -2.92
C GLN A 256 -12.50 8.37 -4.30
N ARG A 257 -11.27 8.92 -4.36
CA ARG A 257 -10.51 9.03 -5.62
C ARG A 257 -9.97 7.68 -6.07
N TYR A 258 -9.47 6.85 -5.14
CA TYR A 258 -8.92 5.53 -5.49
C TYR A 258 -9.99 4.44 -5.70
N ARG A 259 -11.13 4.53 -5.01
CA ARG A 259 -12.28 3.61 -5.18
C ARG A 259 -13.12 3.93 -6.40
N SER A 260 -13.17 5.21 -6.82
CA SER A 260 -13.79 5.57 -8.10
C SER A 260 -12.91 5.19 -9.30
N SER A 261 -11.62 4.92 -9.08
CA SER A 261 -10.71 4.34 -10.05
C SER A 261 -10.90 2.83 -10.16
N LEU A 262 -10.91 2.28 -11.38
CA LEU A 262 -11.08 0.84 -11.69
C LEU A 262 -10.01 -0.06 -11.03
N VAL A 263 -8.93 0.55 -10.51
CA VAL A 263 -7.78 -0.09 -9.86
C VAL A 263 -8.18 -0.95 -8.65
N TRP A 264 -9.15 -0.52 -7.83
CA TRP A 264 -9.60 -1.29 -6.64
C TRP A 264 -10.31 -2.61 -7.02
N ASN A 265 -11.10 -2.60 -8.10
CA ASN A 265 -11.87 -3.77 -8.53
C ASN A 265 -10.98 -4.81 -9.20
N SER A 266 -9.95 -4.37 -9.96
CA SER A 266 -8.98 -5.26 -10.60
C SER A 266 -8.14 -6.05 -9.57
N TRP A 267 -7.77 -5.43 -8.45
CA TRP A 267 -6.95 -6.10 -7.42
C TRP A 267 -7.75 -7.11 -6.59
N ASN A 268 -9.02 -6.81 -6.28
CA ASN A 268 -9.92 -7.75 -5.59
C ASN A 268 -10.27 -8.98 -6.44
N CYS A 269 -10.07 -8.92 -7.76
CA CYS A 269 -10.25 -10.05 -8.67
C CYS A 269 -9.05 -11.03 -8.71
N SER A 270 -7.90 -10.70 -8.09
CA SER A 270 -6.82 -11.67 -7.88
C SER A 270 -7.20 -12.65 -6.77
N ARG A 271 -8.02 -13.62 -7.17
CA ARG A 271 -8.43 -14.84 -6.47
C ARG A 271 -7.25 -15.70 -5.98
N GLU A 272 -6.02 -15.34 -6.36
CA GLU A 272 -4.75 -16.01 -6.02
C GLU A 272 -4.25 -15.69 -4.60
N MET A 273 -4.71 -14.62 -3.93
CA MET A 273 -4.37 -14.36 -2.51
C MET A 273 -4.96 -15.41 -1.53
N ARG A 274 -5.68 -16.41 -2.06
CA ARG A 274 -6.25 -17.56 -1.32
C ARG A 274 -5.36 -18.80 -1.30
N GLN A 275 -4.26 -18.85 -2.04
CA GLN A 275 -3.39 -20.03 -2.04
C GLN A 275 -2.13 -19.79 -1.22
N PRO A 276 -1.90 -20.56 -0.13
CA PRO A 276 -0.56 -20.71 0.39
C PRO A 276 0.30 -21.32 -0.73
N LEU A 277 1.53 -20.82 -0.91
CA LEU A 277 2.58 -21.51 -1.64
C LEU A 277 2.78 -22.89 -0.98
N GLY A 278 2.05 -23.88 -1.47
CA GLY A 278 2.22 -25.28 -1.12
C GLY A 278 3.52 -25.77 -1.73
N GLY A 279 4.59 -25.77 -0.94
CA GLY A 279 5.84 -26.41 -1.29
C GLY A 279 5.59 -27.87 -1.69
N SER A 280 5.69 -28.15 -2.98
CA SER A 280 5.57 -29.49 -3.53
C SER A 280 6.92 -30.19 -3.33
N THR A 281 7.11 -30.81 -2.16
CA THR A 281 8.14 -31.85 -2.01
C THR A 281 7.52 -33.19 -2.39
N PRO A 282 8.11 -33.95 -3.32
CA PRO A 282 7.58 -35.26 -3.68
C PRO A 282 7.81 -36.23 -2.52
N ASN A 283 6.71 -36.73 -1.97
CA ASN A 283 6.65 -37.85 -1.03
C ASN A 283 7.43 -39.05 -1.58
N GLN A 284 8.61 -39.35 -1.01
CA GLN A 284 9.16 -40.69 -1.04
C GLN A 284 8.61 -41.48 0.15
N PRO A 285 7.99 -42.65 -0.06
CA PRO A 285 7.57 -43.50 1.05
C PRO A 285 8.80 -44.12 1.72
N ARG A 286 9.03 -43.77 3.00
CA ARG A 286 9.96 -44.48 3.89
C ARG A 286 9.53 -45.94 4.01
N ARG A 287 10.22 -46.84 3.30
CA ARG A 287 10.21 -48.28 3.58
C ARG A 287 10.80 -48.51 4.97
N ARG A 288 9.99 -49.11 5.85
CA ARG A 288 10.46 -49.72 7.09
C ARG A 288 11.14 -51.04 6.73
N SER A 289 12.38 -51.22 7.17
CA SER A 289 13.02 -52.53 7.24
C SER A 289 13.30 -52.82 8.72
N MET A 290 12.69 -53.87 9.26
CA MET A 290 13.15 -54.52 10.49
C MET A 290 13.60 -55.95 10.15
N THR A 291 14.87 -56.20 10.47
CA THR A 291 15.49 -57.43 11.00
C THR A 291 15.30 -58.77 10.26
N SER A 292 16.42 -59.33 9.82
CA SER A 292 17.01 -60.55 10.41
C SER A 292 18.53 -60.47 10.28
#